data_AF-A0A6N6WRQ1-F1
#
_entry.id   AF-A0A6N6WRQ1-F1
#
_cell.length_a   1.000
_cell.length_b   1.000
_cell.length_c   1.000
_cell.angle_alpha   90.00
_cell.angle_beta   90.00
_cell.angle_gamma   90.00
#
_symmetry.space_group_name_H-M   'P 1'
#
loop_
_entity.id
_entity.type
_entity.pdbx_description
1 polymer ?
#
loop_
_entity_poly.entity_id
_entity_poly.type
_entity_poly.pdbx_seq_one_letter_code
_entity_poly.pdbx_strand_id
1 'polypeptide(L)' 'LQQQVAENPEDAALATQLALQLHQVGRNEEALELLFGHLRKDLTAADGQTRKTFQEILAALGTGDALASKYRRQLYALLY' A
#
# COMPACT_ATOMS: atom_id res chain seq x y z
N LEU A 1 16.08 3.98 0.71
CA LEU A 1 14.65 3.91 0.36
C LEU A 1 13.88 5.15 0.82
N GLN A 2 13.83 5.48 2.11
CA GLN A 2 13.07 6.68 2.55
C GLN A 2 13.52 8.00 1.91
N GLN A 3 14.84 8.25 1.76
CA GLN A 3 15.32 9.45 1.05
C GLN A 3 14.92 9.44 -0.44
N GLN A 4 14.99 8.30 -1.12
CA GLN A 4 14.61 8.20 -2.53
C GLN A 4 13.10 8.39 -2.75
N VAL A 5 12.26 7.91 -1.84
CA VAL A 5 10.81 8.19 -1.84
C VAL A 5 10.55 9.67 -1.52
N ALA A 6 11.34 10.29 -0.65
CA ALA A 6 11.22 11.73 -0.37
C ALA A 6 11.63 12.59 -1.58
N GLU A 7 12.62 12.14 -2.35
CA GLU A 7 13.05 12.79 -3.60
C GLU A 7 12.09 12.52 -4.77
N ASN A 8 11.49 11.32 -4.81
CA ASN A 8 10.54 10.90 -5.84
C ASN A 8 9.26 10.34 -5.21
N PRO A 9 8.41 11.20 -4.60
CA PRO A 9 7.19 10.78 -3.91
C PRO A 9 6.10 10.31 -4.86
N GLU A 10 6.31 10.42 -6.17
CA GLU A 10 5.40 9.93 -7.20
C GLU A 10 5.78 8.53 -7.70
N ASP A 11 6.99 8.08 -7.37
CA ASP A 11 7.49 6.78 -7.79
C ASP A 11 6.84 5.66 -6.96
N ALA A 12 5.83 5.04 -7.55
CA ALA A 12 5.09 3.96 -6.94
C ALA A 12 5.96 2.71 -6.67
N ALA A 13 7.01 2.48 -7.46
CA ALA A 13 7.88 1.32 -7.27
C ALA A 13 8.71 1.48 -5.99
N LEU A 14 9.29 2.67 -5.77
CA LEU A 14 9.99 3.02 -4.54
C LEU A 14 9.06 2.99 -3.33
N ALA A 15 7.84 3.51 -3.47
CA ALA A 15 6.83 3.45 -2.41
C ALA A 15 6.45 2.01 -2.06
N THR A 16 6.32 1.13 -3.06
CA THR A 16 6.04 -0.29 -2.87
C THR A 16 7.18 -1.00 -2.13
N GLN A 17 8.43 -0.70 -2.47
CA GLN A 17 9.59 -1.22 -1.75
C GLN A 17 9.65 -0.73 -0.30
N LEU A 18 9.33 0.53 -0.05
CA LEU A 18 9.26 1.06 1.31
C LEU A 18 8.15 0.38 2.13
N ALA A 19 6.96 0.19 1.53
CA ALA A 19 5.85 -0.50 2.16
C ALA A 19 6.20 -1.95 2.52
N LEU A 20 6.97 -2.66 1.68
CA LEU A 20 7.48 -4.00 1.99
C LEU A 20 8.42 -4.00 3.20
N GLN A 21 9.26 -2.97 3.36
CA GLN A 21 10.12 -2.84 4.54
C GLN A 21 9.30 -2.54 5.80
N LEU A 22 8.31 -1.65 5.70
CA LEU A 22 7.40 -1.32 6.78
C LEU A 22 6.59 -2.55 7.24
N HIS A 23 6.11 -3.35 6.30
CA HIS A 23 5.42 -4.61 6.59
C HIS A 23 6.32 -5.60 7.37
N GLN A 24 7.58 -5.76 6.97
CA GLN A 24 8.54 -6.65 7.65
C GLN A 24 8.79 -6.27 9.12
N VAL A 25 8.75 -4.98 9.44
CA VAL A 25 8.90 -4.49 10.82
C VAL A 25 7.57 -4.38 11.58
N GLY A 26 6.46 -4.87 11.00
CA GLY A 26 5.13 -4.86 11.60
C GLY A 26 4.37 -3.53 11.49
N ARG A 27 4.91 -2.53 10.77
CA ARG A 27 4.30 -1.20 10.55
C ARG A 27 3.33 -1.23 9.37
N ASN A 28 2.32 -2.09 9.48
CA ASN A 28 1.36 -2.34 8.40
C ASN A 28 0.49 -1.11 8.08
N GLU A 29 0.14 -0.30 9.08
CA GLU A 29 -0.69 0.90 8.89
C GLU A 29 -0.03 1.89 7.93
N GLU A 30 1.23 2.23 8.17
CA GLU A 30 1.99 3.15 7.30
C GLU A 30 2.25 2.56 5.92
N ALA A 31 2.52 1.25 5.85
CA ALA A 31 2.68 0.56 4.57
C ALA A 31 1.40 0.66 3.72
N LEU A 32 0.24 0.40 4.33
CA LEU A 32 -1.05 0.49 3.68
C LEU A 32 -1.40 1.93 3.29
N GLU A 33 -1.16 2.89 4.17
CA GLU A 33 -1.44 4.31 3.89
C GLU A 33 -0.62 4.81 2.70
N LEU A 34 0.68 4.49 2.67
CA LEU A 34 1.59 4.84 1.59
C LEU A 34 1.09 4.27 0.25
N LEU A 35 0.89 2.95 0.20
CA LEU A 35 0.41 2.26 -1.01
C LEU A 35 -0.96 2.78 -1.46
N PHE A 36 -1.89 3.00 -0.52
CA PHE A 36 -3.23 3.49 -0.82
C PHE A 36 -3.21 4.91 -1.41
N GLY A 37 -2.30 5.77 -0.93
CA GLY A 37 -2.08 7.10 -1.49
C GLY A 37 -1.71 7.07 -2.97
N HIS A 38 -0.84 6.13 -3.37
CA HIS A 38 -0.50 5.91 -4.78
C HIS A 38 -1.67 5.30 -5.56
N LEU A 39 -2.32 4.27 -5.02
CA LEU A 39 -3.46 3.60 -5.67
C LEU A 39 -4.63 4.52 -5.95
N ARG A 40 -4.87 5.48 -5.06
CA ARG A 40 -5.89 6.52 -5.22
C ARG A 40 -5.62 7.45 -6.40
N LYS A 41 -4.34 7.68 -6.72
CA LYS A 41 -3.93 8.48 -7.88
C LYS A 41 -3.88 7.63 -9.15
N ASP A 42 -3.28 6.45 -9.04
CA ASP A 42 -3.05 5.54 -10.15
C ASP A 42 -3.20 4.09 -9.71
N LEU A 43 -4.25 3.42 -10.19
CA LEU A 43 -4.54 2.00 -9.87
C LEU A 43 -3.55 1.03 -10.54
N THR A 44 -2.85 1.50 -11.58
CA THR A 44 -1.81 0.78 -12.32
C THR A 44 -0.40 1.09 -11.81
N ALA A 45 -0.30 1.80 -10.68
CA ALA A 45 0.95 2.20 -10.05
C ALA A 45 1.93 1.03 -9.91
N ALA A 46 3.16 1.24 -10.40
CA ALA A 46 4.21 0.23 -10.48
C ALA A 46 3.75 -1.06 -11.22
N ASP A 47 3.09 -0.90 -12.36
CA ASP A 47 2.56 -2.02 -13.17
C ASP A 47 1.55 -2.90 -12.40
N GLY A 48 0.81 -2.29 -11.47
CA GLY A 48 -0.12 -2.98 -10.57
C GLY A 48 0.55 -3.72 -9.40
N GLN A 49 1.88 -3.65 -9.28
CA GLN A 49 2.60 -4.23 -8.15
C GLN A 49 2.19 -3.58 -6.81
N THR A 50 1.97 -2.26 -6.81
CA THR A 50 1.48 -1.51 -5.63
C THR A 50 0.18 -2.12 -5.10
N ARG A 51 -0.77 -2.41 -6.01
CA ARG A 51 -2.06 -3.00 -5.69
C ARG A 51 -1.93 -4.43 -5.17
N LYS A 52 -1.00 -5.20 -5.76
CA LYS A 52 -0.72 -6.56 -5.34
C LYS A 52 -0.16 -6.59 -3.92
N THR A 53 0.90 -5.82 -3.65
CA THR A 53 1.50 -5.73 -2.31
C THR A 53 0.50 -5.23 -1.27
N PHE A 54 -0.35 -4.26 -1.62
CA PHE A 54 -1.42 -3.80 -0.72
C PHE A 54 -2.38 -4.94 -0.35
N GLN A 55 -2.84 -5.72 -1.32
CA GLN A 55 -3.70 -6.89 -1.05
C GLN A 55 -2.99 -7.98 -0.24
N GLU A 56 -1.70 -8.21 -0.48
CA GLU A 56 -0.90 -9.17 0.30
C GLU A 56 -0.81 -8.76 1.77
N ILE A 57 -0.57 -7.47 2.06
CA ILE A 57 -0.54 -6.96 3.44
C ILE A 57 -1.93 -7.10 4.10
N LEU A 58 -3.02 -6.78 3.38
CA LEU A 58 -4.38 -6.99 3.88
C LEU A 58 -4.70 -8.46 4.15
N ALA A 59 -4.17 -9.37 3.34
CA ALA A 59 -4.32 -10.81 3.54
C ALA A 59 -3.53 -11.28 4.77
N ALA A 60 -2.30 -10.77 4.95
CA ALA A 60 -1.45 -11.07 6.10
C ALA A 60 -2.04 -10.57 7.43
N LEU A 61 -2.69 -9.42 7.44
CA LEU A 61 -3.43 -8.89 8.60
C LEU A 61 -4.71 -9.69 8.93
N GLY A 62 -5.24 -10.45 7.97
CA GLY A 62 -6.45 -11.23 8.14
C GLY A 62 -7.75 -10.40 8.14
N THR A 63 -8.86 -11.05 8.45
CA THR A 63 -10.21 -10.46 8.47
C THR A 63 -10.61 -9.90 9.84
N GLY A 64 -9.89 -10.25 10.90
CA GLY A 64 -10.12 -9.74 12.26
C GLY A 64 -9.51 -8.37 12.52
N ASP A 65 -8.67 -7.87 11.61
CA ASP A 65 -7.98 -6.60 11.76
C ASP A 65 -8.83 -5.42 11.25
N ALA A 66 -9.02 -4.41 12.11
CA ALA A 66 -9.87 -3.26 11.83
C ALA A 66 -9.32 -2.39 10.68
N LEU A 67 -7.99 -2.27 10.60
CA LEU A 67 -7.29 -1.57 9.52
C LEU A 67 -7.54 -2.28 8.19
N ALA A 68 -7.36 -3.59 8.15
CA ALA A 68 -7.58 -4.37 6.95
C ALA A 68 -9.03 -4.27 6.43
N SER A 69 -10.02 -4.28 7.33
CA SER A 69 -11.43 -4.11 6.97
C SER A 69 -11.74 -2.71 6.41
N LYS A 70 -11.19 -1.66 7.04
CA LYS A 70 -11.32 -0.27 6.57
C LYS A 70 -10.74 -0.10 5.17
N TYR A 71 -9.50 -0.54 4.97
CA TYR A 71 -8.79 -0.38 3.70
C TYR A 71 -9.37 -1.25 2.58
N ARG A 72 -9.87 -2.46 2.87
CA ARG A 72 -10.64 -3.24 1.88
C ARG A 72 -11.83 -2.45 1.36
N ARG A 73 -12.66 -1.88 2.24
CA ARG A 73 -13.82 -1.09 1.84
C ARG A 73 -13.42 0.11 0.98
N GLN A 74 -12.34 0.80 1.35
CA GLN A 74 -11.83 1.93 0.57
C GLN A 74 -11.32 1.52 -0.81
N LEU A 75 -10.63 0.38 -0.92
CA LEU A 75 -10.17 -0.15 -2.21
C LEU A 75 -11.35 -0.52 -3.11
N TYR A 76 -12.39 -1.17 -2.56
CA TYR A 76 -13.61 -1.48 -3.30
C TYR A 76 -14.32 -0.22 -3.79
N ALA A 77 -14.39 0.83 -2.98
CA ALA A 77 -14.95 2.13 -3.38
C ALA A 77 -14.14 2.85 -4.46
N LEU A 78 -12.89 2.45 -4.67
CA LEU A 78 -12.04 2.97 -5.74
C LEU A 78 -12.23 2.22 -7.08
N LEU A 79 -12.78 1.01 -7.02
CA LEU A 79 -13.00 0.14 -8.19
C LEU A 79 -14.40 0.29 -8.80
N TYR A 80 -15.31 0.99 -8.12
CA TYR A 80 -16.70 1.20 -8.53
C TYR A 80 -16.96 2.69 -8.74
#